data_AF-M7AJM1-F1
#
_entry.id   AF-M7AJM1-F1
#
_cell.length_a   1.000
_cell.length_b   1.000
_cell.length_c   1.000
_cell.angle_alpha   90.00
_cell.angle_beta   90.00
_cell.angle_gamma   90.00
#
_symmetry.space_group_name_H-M   'P 1'
#
loop_
_entity.id
_entity.type
_entity.pdbx_description
1 polymer ?
#
loop_
_entity_poly.entity_id
_entity_poly.type
_entity_poly.pdbx_seq_one_letter_code
_entity_poly.pdbx_strand_id
1 'polypeptide(L)'
;MMSLLWTKSLLFILSIPCLCSSQPSPPLLHFSAFLDHSNMVFMPWGHDKEEMINFELQVRTVGWVAFGFSPHGELPGSDIVIGGIFPNSSIYFSSHNNISSCMGYPDIQQIAHTLGQEASDAMEGVIAMNYVEWNNETIKTAEKAAKEADQIVMIKTTD
;
A
#
# COMPACT_ATOMS: atom_id res chain seq x y z
N MET A 1 48.92 41.56 -26.30
CA MET A 1 48.47 40.56 -25.31
C MET A 1 47.05 40.96 -24.91
N MET A 2 46.05 40.15 -25.33
CA MET A 2 44.65 40.04 -24.87
C MET A 2 43.82 41.31 -24.54
N SER A 3 42.77 41.57 -25.33
CA SER A 3 41.41 41.90 -24.83
C SER A 3 40.40 41.73 -25.98
N LEU A 4 39.56 40.70 -25.95
CA LEU A 4 38.22 40.60 -25.33
C LEU A 4 37.10 40.92 -26.35
N LEU A 5 36.78 39.92 -27.17
CA LEU A 5 35.56 39.86 -27.99
C LEU A 5 34.34 39.76 -27.06
N TRP A 6 33.47 40.75 -27.10
CA TRP A 6 32.15 40.71 -26.46
C TRP A 6 31.16 40.00 -27.38
N THR A 7 30.89 38.72 -27.14
CA THR A 7 29.63 38.08 -27.57
C THR A 7 28.68 38.06 -26.38
N LYS A 8 27.71 38.97 -26.38
CA LYS A 8 26.59 38.93 -25.44
C LYS A 8 25.75 37.69 -25.75
N SER A 9 26.02 36.59 -25.05
CA SER A 9 25.13 35.45 -24.98
C SER A 9 23.79 35.89 -24.42
N LEU A 10 22.76 35.71 -25.23
CA LEU A 10 21.37 35.90 -24.89
C LEU A 10 20.98 34.78 -23.90
N LEU A 11 21.08 35.04 -22.60
CA LEU A 11 20.53 34.18 -21.55
C LEU A 11 19.00 34.32 -21.56
N PHE A 12 18.34 33.56 -22.42
CA PHE A 12 16.92 33.26 -22.28
C PHE A 12 16.78 32.28 -21.11
N ILE A 13 16.55 32.83 -19.92
CA ILE A 13 16.04 32.05 -18.79
C ILE A 13 14.61 31.65 -19.19
N LEU A 14 14.48 30.49 -19.82
CA LEU A 14 13.21 29.77 -19.92
C LEU A 14 12.80 29.45 -18.48
N SER A 15 11.91 30.29 -17.95
CA SER A 15 11.01 29.95 -16.87
C SER A 15 10.20 28.74 -17.33
N ILE A 16 10.73 27.55 -17.08
CA ILE A 16 9.95 26.32 -17.12
C ILE A 16 8.90 26.52 -16.02
N PRO A 17 7.61 26.72 -16.35
CA PRO A 17 6.59 26.60 -15.34
C PRO A 17 6.74 25.17 -14.85
N CYS A 18 7.08 24.99 -13.58
CA CYS A 18 6.97 23.70 -12.94
C CYS A 18 5.50 23.31 -13.13
N LEU A 19 5.22 22.45 -14.12
CA LEU A 19 3.98 21.70 -14.17
C LEU A 19 4.08 20.77 -12.96
N CYS A 20 3.76 21.30 -11.78
CA CYS A 20 3.29 20.48 -10.69
C CYS A 20 2.10 19.74 -11.27
N SER A 21 2.29 18.49 -11.67
CA SER A 21 1.20 17.58 -11.93
C SER A 21 0.32 17.64 -10.69
N SER A 22 -0.86 18.25 -10.81
CA SER A 22 -1.91 18.11 -9.82
C SER A 22 -2.36 16.67 -9.89
N GLN A 23 -1.65 15.77 -9.21
CA GLN A 23 -2.17 14.44 -8.99
C GLN A 23 -3.50 14.62 -8.25
N PRO A 24 -4.58 13.94 -8.70
CA PRO A 24 -5.82 13.90 -7.95
C PRO A 24 -5.48 13.48 -6.52
N SER A 25 -5.88 14.28 -5.54
CA SER A 25 -5.80 13.84 -4.15
C SER A 25 -6.62 12.54 -4.03
N PRO A 26 -6.11 11.50 -3.37
CA PRO A 26 -6.86 10.26 -3.16
C PRO A 26 -8.25 10.57 -2.60
N PRO A 27 -9.28 9.77 -2.92
CA PRO A 27 -10.61 9.93 -2.34
C PRO A 27 -10.51 9.96 -0.81
N LEU A 28 -11.15 10.94 -0.18
CA LEU A 28 -11.18 11.01 1.28
C LEU A 28 -12.15 9.94 1.80
N LEU A 29 -11.62 8.92 2.47
CA LEU A 29 -12.41 7.88 3.13
C LEU A 29 -12.93 8.41 4.48
N HIS A 30 -14.09 9.05 4.47
CA HIS A 30 -14.65 9.75 5.63
C HIS A 30 -15.23 8.79 6.68
N PHE A 31 -15.73 7.64 6.25
CA PHE A 31 -16.40 6.68 7.10
C PHE A 31 -15.47 5.52 7.43
N SER A 32 -15.67 4.89 8.58
CA SER A 32 -14.97 3.66 8.91
C SER A 32 -15.70 2.83 9.97
N ALA A 33 -15.46 1.53 9.97
CA ALA A 33 -15.97 0.60 10.96
C ALA A 33 -15.04 -0.60 11.13
N PHE A 34 -15.08 -1.23 12.31
CA PHE A 34 -14.58 -2.58 12.50
C PHE A 34 -15.71 -3.58 12.19
N LEU A 35 -15.42 -4.60 11.39
CA LEU A 35 -16.40 -5.61 10.96
C LEU A 35 -16.43 -6.84 11.86
N ASP A 36 -15.55 -6.88 12.86
CA ASP A 36 -15.39 -7.96 13.82
C ASP A 36 -15.32 -7.42 15.26
N HIS A 37 -15.61 -8.27 16.23
CA HIS A 37 -15.59 -7.89 17.65
C HIS A 37 -14.16 -7.71 18.20
N SER A 38 -13.17 -8.28 17.51
CA SER A 38 -11.75 -8.21 17.89
C SER A 38 -11.02 -7.00 17.31
N ASN A 39 -11.70 -6.14 16.54
CA ASN A 39 -11.12 -4.98 15.87
C ASN A 39 -9.92 -5.31 14.97
N MET A 40 -9.96 -6.47 14.31
CA MET A 40 -8.90 -6.92 13.38
C MET A 40 -9.27 -6.71 11.91
N VAL A 41 -10.53 -6.44 11.61
CA VAL A 41 -11.06 -6.21 10.26
C VAL A 41 -11.55 -4.77 10.19
N PHE A 42 -10.67 -3.88 9.78
CA PHE A 42 -10.98 -2.45 9.69
C PHE A 42 -11.35 -2.09 8.25
N MET A 43 -12.46 -1.37 8.08
CA MET A 43 -12.94 -0.95 6.77
C MET A 43 -13.27 0.54 6.77
N PRO A 44 -12.37 1.39 6.26
CA PRO A 44 -12.72 2.75 5.85
C PRO A 44 -13.38 2.78 4.46
N TRP A 45 -14.29 3.72 4.24
CA TRP A 45 -14.90 3.99 2.95
C TRP A 45 -15.27 5.46 2.76
N GLY A 46 -15.46 5.86 1.51
CA GLY A 46 -15.89 7.21 1.12
C GLY A 46 -16.47 7.18 -0.28
N HIS A 47 -16.91 8.33 -0.78
CA HIS A 47 -17.32 8.46 -2.17
C HIS A 47 -16.52 9.57 -2.84
N ASP A 48 -16.30 9.46 -4.14
CA ASP A 48 -15.65 10.50 -4.93
C ASP A 48 -16.67 11.49 -5.51
N LYS A 49 -16.19 12.32 -6.45
CA LYS A 49 -17.02 13.34 -7.14
C LYS A 49 -17.96 12.75 -8.18
N GLU A 50 -17.74 11.50 -8.58
CA GLU A 50 -18.56 10.76 -9.53
C GLU A 50 -19.58 9.86 -8.82
N GLU A 51 -19.74 10.04 -7.48
CA GLU A 51 -20.60 9.24 -6.61
C GLU A 51 -20.22 7.75 -6.57
N MET A 52 -18.97 7.43 -6.90
CA MET A 52 -18.42 6.07 -6.77
C MET A 52 -17.95 5.84 -5.34
N ILE A 53 -18.44 4.76 -4.71
CA ILE A 53 -18.04 4.41 -3.35
C ILE A 53 -16.73 3.63 -3.38
N ASN A 54 -15.75 4.14 -2.65
CA ASN A 54 -14.43 3.55 -2.49
C ASN A 54 -14.34 2.83 -1.15
N PHE A 55 -14.06 1.54 -1.19
CA PHE A 55 -13.84 0.72 0.00
C PHE A 55 -12.37 0.33 0.11
N GLU A 56 -11.87 0.33 1.33
CA GLU A 56 -10.59 -0.26 1.66
C GLU A 56 -10.78 -1.22 2.84
N LEU A 57 -10.47 -2.49 2.64
CA LEU A 57 -10.53 -3.50 3.69
C LEU A 57 -9.12 -3.81 4.16
N GLN A 58 -8.81 -3.54 5.43
CA GLN A 58 -7.50 -3.80 6.04
C GLN A 58 -7.61 -4.96 7.02
N VAL A 59 -6.89 -6.05 6.76
CA VAL A 59 -6.93 -7.27 7.61
C VAL A 59 -5.55 -7.84 7.84
N ARG A 60 -5.20 -8.10 9.10
CA ARG A 60 -4.00 -8.85 9.45
C ARG A 60 -4.25 -10.36 9.27
N THR A 61 -3.58 -11.01 8.32
CA THR A 61 -3.78 -12.44 8.03
C THR A 61 -2.56 -13.09 7.37
N VAL A 62 -2.43 -14.41 7.53
CA VAL A 62 -1.48 -15.28 6.80
C VAL A 62 -2.17 -16.13 5.71
N GLY A 63 -3.47 -15.90 5.50
CA GLY A 63 -4.32 -16.62 4.55
C GLY A 63 -5.12 -15.67 3.67
N TRP A 64 -6.41 -15.96 3.53
CA TRP A 64 -7.32 -15.17 2.70
C TRP A 64 -8.46 -14.56 3.52
N VAL A 65 -9.01 -13.47 3.00
CA VAL A 65 -10.24 -12.82 3.46
C VAL A 65 -11.15 -12.59 2.28
N ALA A 66 -12.45 -12.69 2.51
CA ALA A 66 -13.48 -12.33 1.54
C ALA A 66 -14.39 -11.25 2.13
N PHE A 67 -14.79 -10.30 1.29
CA PHE A 67 -15.74 -9.26 1.61
C PHE A 67 -16.70 -9.09 0.44
N GLY A 68 -17.95 -8.72 0.72
CA GLY A 68 -18.95 -8.59 -0.32
C GLY A 68 -20.24 -7.96 0.16
N PHE A 69 -21.10 -7.66 -0.81
CA PHE A 69 -22.41 -7.07 -0.59
C PHE A 69 -23.51 -8.06 -0.97
N SER A 70 -24.54 -8.11 -0.13
CA SER A 70 -25.80 -8.75 -0.46
C SER A 70 -26.97 -8.02 0.17
N PRO A 71 -28.19 -8.17 -0.39
CA PRO A 71 -29.37 -7.48 0.13
C PRO A 71 -29.71 -7.82 1.59
N HIS A 72 -29.32 -9.02 2.04
CA HIS A 72 -29.71 -9.57 3.34
C HIS A 72 -28.52 -10.07 4.19
N GLY A 73 -27.29 -9.84 3.76
CA GLY A 73 -26.08 -10.30 4.48
C GLY A 73 -25.76 -11.79 4.29
N GLU A 74 -26.47 -12.47 3.41
CA GLU A 74 -26.25 -13.87 3.03
C GLU A 74 -25.10 -13.97 2.03
N LEU A 75 -24.44 -15.14 1.95
CA LEU A 75 -23.39 -15.39 0.95
C LEU A 75 -23.92 -15.72 -0.45
N PRO A 76 -24.93 -16.60 -0.64
CA PRO A 76 -25.45 -16.91 -1.97
C PRO A 76 -25.98 -15.66 -2.70
N GLY A 77 -25.54 -15.48 -3.95
CA GLY A 77 -25.96 -14.34 -4.78
C GLY A 77 -25.28 -13.00 -4.45
N SER A 78 -24.28 -12.99 -3.57
CA SER A 78 -23.50 -11.79 -3.24
C SER A 78 -22.52 -11.43 -4.35
N ASP A 79 -22.20 -10.13 -4.44
CA ASP A 79 -20.98 -9.69 -5.11
C ASP A 79 -19.82 -9.77 -4.11
N ILE A 80 -18.79 -10.55 -4.42
CA ILE A 80 -17.69 -10.86 -3.51
C ILE A 80 -16.33 -10.56 -4.14
N VAL A 81 -15.45 -10.07 -3.29
CA VAL A 81 -14.03 -9.91 -3.57
C VAL A 81 -13.25 -10.72 -2.54
N ILE A 82 -12.26 -11.47 -3.01
CA ILE A 82 -11.40 -12.31 -2.17
C ILE A 82 -9.95 -11.86 -2.38
N GLY A 83 -9.24 -11.64 -1.29
CA GLY A 83 -7.84 -11.24 -1.28
C GLY A 83 -7.08 -11.95 -0.18
N GLY A 84 -5.78 -12.11 -0.32
CA GLY A 84 -4.98 -12.84 0.67
C GLY A 84 -3.52 -12.97 0.33
N ILE A 85 -2.81 -13.71 1.16
CA ILE A 85 -1.41 -14.06 0.98
C ILE A 85 -1.29 -15.58 1.00
N PHE A 86 -0.61 -16.14 0.00
CA PHE A 86 -0.23 -17.54 -0.03
C PHE A 86 0.95 -17.83 0.90
N PRO A 87 1.18 -19.09 1.31
CA PRO A 87 2.31 -19.46 2.17
C PRO A 87 3.70 -19.11 1.61
N ASN A 88 3.80 -18.83 0.30
CA ASN A 88 5.03 -18.37 -0.36
C ASN A 88 5.18 -16.84 -0.41
N SER A 89 4.34 -16.09 0.30
CA SER A 89 4.23 -14.62 0.30
C SER A 89 3.74 -13.97 -1.00
N SER A 90 3.20 -14.76 -1.94
CA SER A 90 2.53 -14.17 -3.11
C SER A 90 1.09 -13.78 -2.77
N ILE A 91 0.58 -12.73 -3.42
CA ILE A 91 -0.78 -12.24 -3.21
C ILE A 91 -1.76 -13.15 -3.95
N TYR A 92 -2.83 -13.55 -3.27
CA TYR A 92 -4.02 -14.13 -3.87
C TYR A 92 -5.07 -13.03 -4.07
N PHE A 93 -5.68 -12.99 -5.25
CA PHE A 93 -6.76 -12.06 -5.54
C PHE A 93 -7.74 -12.66 -6.54
N SER A 94 -9.02 -12.57 -6.22
CA SER A 94 -10.11 -12.98 -7.10
C SER A 94 -11.32 -12.07 -6.85
N SER A 95 -11.82 -11.46 -7.92
CA SER A 95 -13.06 -10.70 -7.92
C SER A 95 -13.92 -11.18 -9.09
N HIS A 96 -15.24 -11.11 -8.93
CA HIS A 96 -16.15 -11.37 -10.04
C HIS A 96 -15.99 -10.33 -11.16
N ASN A 97 -15.59 -9.10 -10.80
CA ASN A 97 -15.45 -7.95 -11.71
C ASN A 97 -14.08 -7.26 -11.51
N ASN A 98 -13.52 -6.64 -12.55
CA ASN A 98 -12.22 -5.93 -12.49
C ASN A 98 -12.27 -4.57 -11.75
N ILE A 99 -13.16 -4.43 -10.77
CA ILE A 99 -13.42 -3.18 -10.02
C ILE A 99 -12.63 -3.10 -8.71
N SER A 100 -11.61 -3.96 -8.53
CA SER A 100 -10.87 -4.03 -7.28
C SER A 100 -9.44 -4.52 -7.49
N SER A 101 -8.60 -4.25 -6.49
CA SER A 101 -7.19 -4.66 -6.39
C SER A 101 -6.88 -5.14 -4.98
N CYS A 102 -5.80 -5.92 -4.84
CA CYS A 102 -5.33 -6.43 -3.55
C CYS A 102 -3.83 -6.19 -3.38
N MET A 103 -3.44 -5.69 -2.22
CA MET A 103 -2.05 -5.42 -1.84
C MET A 103 -1.75 -6.06 -0.47
N GLY A 104 -0.54 -6.57 -0.28
CA GLY A 104 -0.07 -7.13 0.98
C GLY A 104 1.09 -6.32 1.54
N TYR A 105 1.05 -6.00 2.84
CA TYR A 105 2.10 -5.28 3.54
C TYR A 105 2.59 -6.13 4.72
N PRO A 106 3.83 -6.64 4.68
CA PRO A 106 4.35 -7.42 5.80
C PRO A 106 4.63 -6.51 7.01
N ASP A 107 4.61 -7.09 8.21
CA ASP A 107 4.97 -6.40 9.45
C ASP A 107 6.46 -5.99 9.43
N ILE A 108 6.70 -4.77 8.94
CA ILE A 108 8.05 -4.25 8.71
C ILE A 108 8.82 -4.03 10.02
N GLN A 109 8.11 -3.80 11.12
CA GLN A 109 8.71 -3.69 12.45
C GLN A 109 9.33 -5.04 12.86
N GLN A 110 8.57 -6.13 12.71
CA GLN A 110 9.05 -7.48 12.98
C GLN A 110 10.26 -7.86 12.09
N ILE A 111 10.22 -7.48 10.81
CA ILE A 111 11.34 -7.72 9.89
C ILE A 111 12.58 -6.94 10.34
N ALA A 112 12.45 -5.67 10.69
CA ALA A 112 13.54 -4.84 11.17
C ALA A 112 14.20 -5.44 12.42
N HIS A 113 13.40 -5.91 13.40
CA HIS A 113 13.91 -6.59 14.60
C HIS A 113 14.66 -7.86 14.28
N THR A 114 14.15 -8.66 13.32
CA THR A 114 14.81 -9.90 12.88
C THR A 114 16.17 -9.62 12.24
N LEU A 115 16.34 -8.44 11.65
CA LEU A 115 17.61 -7.96 11.07
C LEU A 115 18.49 -7.22 12.09
N GLY A 116 18.17 -7.30 13.38
CA GLY A 116 18.93 -6.68 14.46
C GLY A 116 18.80 -5.16 14.53
N GLN A 117 17.77 -4.59 13.91
CA GLN A 117 17.46 -3.17 14.02
C GLN A 117 16.42 -2.92 15.11
N GLU A 118 16.52 -1.76 15.75
CA GLU A 118 15.52 -1.28 16.71
C GLU A 118 14.44 -0.47 15.99
N ALA A 119 13.16 -0.75 16.30
CA ALA A 119 12.02 -0.03 15.76
C ALA A 119 10.82 -0.11 16.73
N SER A 120 10.32 1.04 17.19
CA SER A 120 9.17 1.07 18.11
C SER A 120 7.82 1.00 17.39
N ASP A 121 7.76 1.35 16.11
CA ASP A 121 6.58 1.25 15.26
C ASP A 121 6.95 0.93 13.79
N ALA A 122 5.93 0.85 12.92
CA ALA A 122 6.12 0.56 11.51
C ALA A 122 6.90 1.64 10.74
N MET A 123 6.78 2.92 11.12
CA MET A 123 7.51 4.02 10.47
C MET A 123 8.99 3.94 10.82
N GLU A 124 9.31 3.75 12.11
CA GLU A 124 10.68 3.49 12.54
C GLU A 124 11.23 2.20 11.91
N GLY A 125 10.39 1.17 11.74
CA GLY A 125 10.74 -0.05 11.01
C GLY A 125 11.20 0.25 9.58
N VAL A 126 10.45 1.04 8.82
CA VAL A 126 10.84 1.45 7.46
C VAL A 126 12.16 2.23 7.47
N ILE A 127 12.34 3.15 8.43
CA ILE A 127 13.56 3.95 8.55
C ILE A 127 14.76 3.04 8.87
N ALA A 128 14.59 2.10 9.81
CA ALA A 128 15.59 1.14 10.25
C ALA A 128 16.12 0.29 9.09
N MET A 129 15.27 -0.07 8.12
CA MET A 129 15.69 -0.84 6.94
C MET A 129 16.76 -0.13 6.08
N ASN A 130 16.87 1.20 6.14
CA ASN A 130 17.92 1.94 5.44
C ASN A 130 19.32 1.75 6.05
N TYR A 131 19.40 1.28 7.29
CA TYR A 131 20.66 1.05 8.01
C TYR A 131 21.13 -0.41 7.97
N VAL A 132 20.34 -1.30 7.34
CA VAL A 132 20.70 -2.71 7.17
C VAL A 132 21.81 -2.83 6.14
N GLU A 133 22.89 -3.54 6.49
CA GLU A 133 23.89 -3.97 5.52
C GLU A 133 23.35 -5.15 4.70
N TRP A 134 23.09 -4.92 3.42
CA TRP A 134 22.52 -5.93 2.52
C TRP A 134 23.59 -6.85 1.95
N ASN A 135 23.51 -8.13 2.31
CA ASN A 135 24.33 -9.22 1.82
C ASN A 135 23.47 -10.49 1.65
N ASN A 136 24.04 -11.58 1.13
CA ASN A 136 23.28 -12.81 0.87
C ASN A 136 22.62 -13.42 2.13
N GLU A 137 23.17 -13.20 3.31
CA GLU A 137 22.63 -13.70 4.58
C GLU A 137 21.48 -12.82 5.07
N THR A 138 21.65 -11.49 5.06
CA THR A 138 20.60 -10.55 5.48
C THR A 138 19.42 -10.55 4.51
N ILE A 139 19.64 -10.73 3.20
CA ILE A 139 18.57 -10.94 2.22
C ILE A 139 17.76 -12.19 2.55
N LYS A 140 18.41 -13.34 2.76
CA LYS A 140 17.71 -14.59 3.10
C LYS A 140 16.96 -14.50 4.42
N THR A 141 17.53 -13.78 5.38
CA THR A 141 16.92 -13.53 6.68
C THR A 141 15.67 -12.66 6.52
N ALA A 142 15.75 -11.58 5.75
CA ALA A 142 14.62 -10.70 5.46
C ALA A 142 13.51 -11.43 4.68
N GLU A 143 13.85 -12.22 3.67
CA GLU A 143 12.89 -13.02 2.91
C GLU A 143 12.15 -14.04 3.79
N LYS A 144 12.88 -14.70 4.70
CA LYS A 144 12.29 -15.62 5.67
C LYS A 144 11.38 -14.86 6.65
N ALA A 145 11.87 -13.75 7.21
CA ALA A 145 11.10 -12.93 8.13
C ALA A 145 9.80 -12.41 7.49
N ALA A 146 9.85 -11.95 6.24
CA ALA A 146 8.67 -11.48 5.52
C ALA A 146 7.65 -12.59 5.21
N LYS A 147 8.09 -13.84 5.08
CA LYS A 147 7.22 -15.02 4.93
C LYS A 147 6.52 -15.41 6.23
N GLU A 148 7.19 -15.20 7.36
CA GLU A 148 6.71 -15.58 8.68
C GLU A 148 5.97 -14.44 9.40
N ALA A 149 6.16 -13.20 8.95
CA ALA A 149 5.49 -12.02 9.48
C ALA A 149 4.01 -12.01 9.11
N ASP A 150 3.20 -11.55 10.06
CA ASP A 150 1.82 -11.16 9.78
C ASP A 150 1.80 -10.12 8.65
N GLN A 151 0.81 -10.23 7.77
CA GLN A 151 0.64 -9.27 6.69
C GLN A 151 -0.70 -8.57 6.79
N ILE A 152 -0.70 -7.27 6.55
CA ILE A 152 -1.91 -6.50 6.34
C ILE A 152 -2.27 -6.65 4.87
N VAL A 153 -3.37 -7.35 4.61
CA VAL A 153 -4.01 -7.44 3.30
C VAL A 153 -4.94 -6.25 3.16
N MET A 154 -4.73 -5.47 2.11
CA MET A 154 -5.56 -4.35 1.71
C MET A 154 -6.28 -4.66 0.41
N ILE A 155 -7.61 -4.79 0.46
CA ILE A 155 -8.45 -4.89 -0.73
C ILE A 155 -9.04 -3.51 -0.98
N LYS A 156 -8.85 -2.97 -2.18
CA LYS A 156 -9.37 -1.65 -2.58
C LYS A 156 -10.20 -1.78 -3.84
N THR A 157 -11.30 -1.04 -3.93
CA THR A 157 -11.98 -0.83 -5.21
C THR A 157 -11.11 0.04 -6.13
N THR A 158 -11.17 -0.20 -7.44
CA THR A 158 -10.44 0.56 -8.46
C THR A 158 -11.41 1.39 -9.29
N ASP A 159 -11.02 2.64 -9.55
CA ASP A 159 -11.65 3.59 -10.47
C ASP A 159 -11.89 3.00 -11.87
#